data_AF-A0A0N0VN10-F1
#
_entry.id   AF-A0A0N0VN10-F1
#
_cell.length_a   1.000
_cell.length_b   1.000
_cell.length_c   1.000
_cell.angle_alpha   90.00
_cell.angle_beta   90.00
_cell.angle_gamma   90.00
#
_symmetry.space_group_name_H-M   'P 1'
#
loop_
_entity.id
_entity.type
_entity.pdbx_description
1 polymer ?
#
loop_
_entity_poly.entity_id
_entity_poly.type
_entity_poly.pdbx_seq_one_letter_code
_entity_poly.pdbx_strand_id
1 'polypeptide(L)' 'MNLLELAVEKKRSQMMHTAFKTGLTSVETVRLSQELDEMLNVFISPHLEEKPINQSQMKKK' A
#
# COMPACT_ATOMS: atom_id res chain seq x y z
N MET A 1 -0.32 -14.27 11.23
CA MET A 1 -0.90 -12.98 10.85
C MET A 1 -1.17 -12.21 12.12
N ASN A 2 -0.53 -11.04 12.25
CA ASN A 2 -0.79 -10.11 13.34
C ASN A 2 -2.14 -9.42 13.13
N LEU A 3 -2.77 -8.94 14.21
CA LEU A 3 -4.08 -8.26 14.14
C LEU A 3 -4.03 -7.02 13.23
N LEU A 4 -2.90 -6.31 13.24
CA LEU A 4 -2.66 -5.14 12.38
C LEU A 4 -2.55 -5.52 10.89
N GLU A 5 -1.83 -6.59 10.56
CA GLU A 5 -1.74 -7.12 9.19
C GLU A 5 -3.12 -7.50 8.66
N LEU A 6 -3.94 -8.14 9.49
CA LEU A 6 -5.31 -8.52 9.11
C LEU A 6 -6.18 -7.28 8.84
N ALA A 7 -6.00 -6.22 9.63
CA ALA A 7 -6.72 -4.96 9.42
C ALA A 7 -6.30 -4.28 8.11
N VAL A 8 -5.00 -4.27 7.80
CA VAL A 8 -4.46 -3.75 6.54
C VAL A 8 -5.00 -4.53 5.34
N GLU A 9 -4.96 -5.87 5.39
CA GLU A 9 -5.49 -6.70 4.28
C GLU A 9 -7.00 -6.55 4.09
N LYS A 10 -7.74 -6.37 5.18
CA LYS A 10 -9.18 -6.07 5.10
C LYS A 10 -9.42 -4.73 4.40
N LYS A 11 -8.69 -3.67 4.78
CA LYS A 11 -8.82 -2.35 4.16
C LYS A 11 -8.39 -2.37 2.69
N ARG A 12 -7.31 -3.10 2.36
CA ARG A 12 -6.86 -3.32 0.98
C ARG A 12 -7.92 -4.02 0.13
N SER A 13 -8.55 -5.05 0.67
CA SER A 13 -9.66 -5.74 0.00
C SER A 13 -10.83 -4.78 -0.26
N GLN A 14 -11.21 -3.96 0.73
CA GLN A 14 -12.27 -2.96 0.56
C GLN A 14 -11.95 -1.95 -0.55
N MET A 15 -10.73 -1.39 -0.55
CA MET A 15 -10.28 -0.47 -1.60
C MET A 15 -10.37 -1.12 -2.99
N MET A 16 -9.89 -2.36 -3.14
CA MET A 16 -9.93 -3.08 -4.42
C MET A 16 -11.35 -3.34 -4.90
N HIS A 17 -12.25 -3.75 -4.00
CA HIS A 17 -13.66 -3.94 -4.34
C HIS A 17 -14.33 -2.64 -4.78
N THR A 18 -14.08 -1.53 -4.08
CA THR A 18 -14.61 -0.22 -4.43
C THR A 18 -14.02 0.30 -5.74
N ALA A 19 -12.73 0.10 -5.98
CA ALA A 19 -12.05 0.44 -7.23
C ALA A 19 -12.65 -0.30 -8.42
N PHE A 20 -12.92 -1.60 -8.27
CA PHE A 20 -13.54 -2.41 -9.32
C PHE A 20 -14.96 -1.93 -9.65
N LYS A 21 -15.70 -1.44 -8.65
CA LYS A 21 -17.09 -0.99 -8.81
C LYS A 21 -17.21 0.45 -9.33
N THR A 22 -16.35 1.35 -8.85
CA THR A 22 -16.52 2.80 -9.02
C THR A 22 -15.39 3.46 -9.82
N GLY A 23 -14.32 2.71 -10.11
CA GLY A 23 -13.11 3.21 -10.74
C GLY A 23 -12.04 3.61 -9.73
N LEU A 24 -10.79 3.59 -10.18
CA LEU A 24 -9.61 3.94 -9.37
C LEU A 24 -9.57 5.41 -8.94
N THR A 25 -10.12 6.29 -9.77
CA THR A 25 -10.12 7.74 -9.57
C THR A 25 -11.38 8.23 -8.88
N SER A 26 -12.29 7.35 -8.49
CA SER A 26 -13.47 7.74 -7.73
C SER A 26 -13.06 8.31 -6.38
N VAL A 27 -13.79 9.31 -5.89
CA VAL A 27 -13.51 9.94 -4.59
C VAL A 27 -13.51 8.88 -3.47
N GLU A 28 -14.38 7.88 -3.57
CA GLU A 28 -14.46 6.79 -2.59
C GLU A 28 -13.21 5.91 -2.60
N THR A 29 -12.75 5.48 -3.78
CA THR A 29 -11.53 4.67 -3.92
C THR A 29 -10.30 5.44 -3.47
N VAL A 30 -10.21 6.74 -3.81
CA VAL A 30 -9.09 7.60 -3.40
C VAL A 30 -9.05 7.73 -1.88
N ARG A 31 -10.19 7.95 -1.21
CA ARG A 31 -10.24 7.99 0.27
C ARG A 31 -9.79 6.69 0.90
N LEU A 32 -10.25 5.54 0.37
CA LEU A 32 -9.82 4.23 0.86
C LEU A 32 -8.32 3.99 0.65
N SER A 33 -7.73 4.51 -0.43
CA SER A 33 -6.28 4.42 -0.67
C SER A 33 -5.47 5.24 0.32
N GLN A 34 -5.95 6.44 0.70
CA GLN A 34 -5.30 7.29 1.69
C GLN A 34 -5.35 6.67 3.08
N GLU A 35 -6.51 6.15 3.50
CA GLU A 35 -6.64 5.44 4.78
C GLU A 35 -5.73 4.20 4.84
N LEU A 36 -5.61 3.46 3.74
CA LEU A 36 -4.71 2.32 3.66
C LEU A 36 -3.24 2.73 3.79
N ASP A 37 -2.84 3.83 3.14
CA ASP A 37 -1.49 4.38 3.22
C ASP A 37 -1.14 4.81 4.65
N GLU A 38 -2.05 5.49 5.35
CA GLU A 38 -1.87 5.85 6.76
C GLU A 38 -1.64 4.61 7.64
N MET A 39 -2.43 3.54 7.44
CA MET A 39 -2.23 2.28 8.16
C MET A 39 -0.88 1.63 7.84
N LEU A 40 -0.41 1.73 6.60
CA LEU A 40 0.90 1.22 6.17
C LEU A 40 2.05 2.05 6.73
N ASN A 41 1.92 3.37 6.82
CA ASN A 41 2.94 4.24 7.40
C ASN A 41 3.16 3.98 8.90
N VAL A 42 2.11 3.53 9.61
CA VAL A 42 2.24 3.06 11.01
C VAL A 42 2.94 1.70 11.06
N PHE A 43 2.66 0.82 10.11
CA PHE A 43 3.27 -0.52 10.05
C PHE A 43 4.74 -0.48 9.62
N ILE A 44 5.04 0.31 8.59
CA ILE A 44 6.35 0.53 7.99
C ILE A 44 6.84 1.87 8.55
N SER A 45 7.31 1.87 9.80
CA SER A 45 7.95 3.06 10.35
C SER A 45 9.04 3.54 9.38
N PRO A 46 9.07 4.82 8.97
CA PRO A 46 10.02 5.35 7.97
C PRO A 46 11.51 5.27 8.40
N HIS A 47 11.80 4.75 9.59
CA HIS A 47 13.13 4.54 10.14
C HIS A 47 13.64 3.09 10.08
N LEU A 48 12.90 2.17 9.47
CA LEU A 48 13.39 0.81 9.25
C LEU A 48 13.94 0.65 7.83
N GLU A 49 15.25 0.88 7.76
CA GLU A 49 16.17 0.38 6.74
C GLU A 49 16.06 1.05 5.36
N GLU A 50 16.82 2.12 5.17
CA GLU A 50 17.48 2.41 3.89
C GLU A 50 18.31 1.19 3.50
N LYS A 51 17.70 0.16 2.91
CA LYS A 51 18.46 -0.84 2.17
C LYS A 51 19.06 -0.12 0.96
N PRO A 52 20.39 -0.01 0.83
CA PRO A 52 20.98 0.60 -0.34
C PRO A 52 20.52 -0.23 -1.55
N ILE A 53 19.76 0.40 -2.43
CA ILE A 53 19.45 -0.13 -3.74
C ILE A 53 20.80 -0.27 -4.45
N ASN A 54 21.38 -1.46 -4.42
CA ASN A 54 22.48 -1.82 -5.29
C ASN A 54 21.96 -1.69 -6.72
N GLN A 55 22.30 -0.58 -7.39
CA GLN A 55 22.07 -0.32 -8.81
C GLN A 55 22.92 -1.22 -9.72
N SER A 56 23.07 -2.48 -9.38
CA SER A 56 23.64 -3.50 -10.25
C SER A 56 22.48 -4.36 -10.71
N GLN A 57 21.87 -3.96 -11.84
CA GLN A 57 21.32 -4.80 -12.93
C GLN A 57 20.40 -3.97 -13.84
N MET A 58 20.96 -2.95 -14.51
CA MET A 58 20.50 -2.54 -15.85
C MET A 58 21.72 -2.34 -16.75
N LYS A 59 22.48 -3.41 -17.00
CA LYS A 59 23.26 -3.47 -18.25
C LYS A 59 22.27 -3.83 -19.35
N LYS A 60 21.76 -2.81 -20.05
CA LYS A 60 21.23 -2.98 -21.41
C LYS A 60 22.35 -3.58 -22.25
N LYS A 61 22.10 -4.73 -22.86
CA LYS A 61 22.88 -5.27 -23.97
C LYS A 61 21.91 -5.54 -25.11
#